data_AF-A0A3S0JEQ5-F1
#
_entry.id   AF-A0A3S0JEQ5-F1
#
_cell.length_a   1.000
_cell.length_b   1.000
_cell.length_c   1.000
_cell.angle_alpha   90.00
_cell.angle_beta   90.00
_cell.angle_gamma   90.00
#
_symmetry.space_group_name_H-M   'P 1'
#
loop_
_entity.id
_entity.type
_entity.pdbx_description
1 polymer ?
#
loop_
_entity_poly.entity_id
_entity_poly.type
_entity_poly.pdbx_seq_one_letter_code
_entity_poly.pdbx_strand_id
1 'polypeptide(L)'
;MNKLKYISSAITIAAILSSCATIIGGFTSTKSSSGSSYGPATLSSGDTSLSNDKLTALTIESGDLTLNDFAIQYKLSVYGDLTVTDSKLRGVTQVGGGMLSNNTNFYQSCGILGNVVSNGSYFAKDLEFAGNTLELNQKSKIVGNIISSATQPVTVTIDNSYVKGNIGFVNSNSVVIIKNKGYVKGQIINAKVEDLTGGDSYGGDDDFKENELKE
;
A
#
# COMPACT_ATOMS: atom_id res chain seq x y z
N MET A 1 71.21 -7.12 -5.47
CA MET A 1 70.16 -7.99 -6.06
C MET A 1 68.94 -7.96 -5.15
N ASN A 2 67.98 -7.10 -5.47
CA ASN A 2 66.76 -6.90 -4.69
C ASN A 2 65.74 -7.99 -5.06
N LYS A 3 65.30 -8.80 -4.09
CA LYS A 3 64.17 -9.72 -4.28
C LYS A 3 62.90 -9.07 -3.73
N LEU A 4 62.13 -8.47 -4.63
CA LEU A 4 60.74 -8.06 -4.40
C LEU A 4 59.89 -9.34 -4.26
N LYS A 5 59.33 -9.60 -3.07
CA LYS A 5 58.31 -10.64 -2.88
C LYS A 5 56.94 -9.96 -2.90
N TYR A 6 56.17 -10.22 -3.95
CA TYR A 6 54.75 -9.89 -4.02
C TYR A 6 53.99 -10.72 -2.99
N ILE A 7 53.34 -10.07 -2.03
CA ILE A 7 52.33 -10.69 -1.17
C ILE A 7 50.99 -10.43 -1.86
N SER A 8 50.48 -11.44 -2.54
CA SER A 8 49.15 -11.45 -3.15
C SER A 8 48.11 -11.54 -2.03
N SER A 9 47.43 -10.43 -1.74
CA SER A 9 46.27 -10.42 -0.84
C SER A 9 45.14 -11.23 -1.48
N ALA A 10 44.86 -12.42 -0.94
CA ALA A 10 43.68 -13.20 -1.30
C ALA A 10 42.43 -12.51 -0.72
N ILE A 11 41.70 -11.81 -1.58
CA ILE A 11 40.36 -11.30 -1.26
C ILE A 11 39.40 -12.49 -1.32
N THR A 12 39.02 -13.01 -0.16
CA THR A 12 37.92 -13.97 -0.06
C THR A 12 36.62 -13.21 -0.21
N ILE A 13 36.06 -13.19 -1.42
CA ILE A 13 34.69 -12.71 -1.65
C ILE A 13 33.77 -13.76 -1.05
N ALA A 14 33.27 -13.50 0.16
CA ALA A 14 32.14 -14.23 0.72
C ALA A 14 30.91 -13.88 -0.12
N ALA A 15 30.57 -14.74 -1.08
CA ALA A 15 29.31 -14.67 -1.78
C ALA A 15 28.19 -14.88 -0.76
N ILE A 16 27.51 -13.79 -0.38
CA ILE A 16 26.26 -13.84 0.35
C ILE A 16 25.25 -14.44 -0.64
N LEU A 17 25.08 -15.76 -0.60
CA LEU A 17 24.02 -16.46 -1.31
C LEU A 17 22.69 -16.01 -0.68
N SER A 18 22.13 -14.90 -1.14
CA SER A 18 20.73 -14.57 -0.90
C SER A 18 19.90 -15.63 -1.62
N SER A 19 19.47 -16.65 -0.88
CA SER A 19 18.59 -17.69 -1.39
C SER A 19 17.28 -17.04 -1.85
N CYS A 20 17.14 -16.82 -3.15
CA CYS A 20 15.85 -16.51 -3.77
C CYS A 20 15.01 -17.78 -3.65
N ALA A 21 14.05 -17.80 -2.72
CA ALA A 21 13.10 -18.89 -2.64
C ALA A 21 12.05 -18.67 -3.74
N THR A 22 12.26 -19.29 -4.90
CA THR A 22 11.21 -19.50 -5.88
C THR A 22 10.35 -20.66 -5.39
N ILE A 23 9.13 -20.39 -4.94
CA ILE A 23 8.18 -21.43 -4.53
C ILE A 23 7.16 -21.56 -5.68
N ILE A 24 7.20 -22.70 -6.37
CA ILE A 24 6.27 -23.07 -7.45
C ILE A 24 5.29 -24.09 -6.87
N GLY A 25 4.00 -23.75 -6.82
CA GLY A 25 2.92 -24.67 -6.42
C GLY A 25 2.13 -24.19 -5.22
N GLY A 26 0.82 -24.02 -5.42
CA GLY A 26 -0.14 -23.55 -4.42
C GLY A 26 -0.18 -24.45 -3.20
N PHE A 27 0.19 -23.90 -2.05
CA PHE A 27 -0.08 -24.47 -0.73
C PHE A 27 -0.22 -23.34 0.30
N THR A 28 -1.21 -23.49 1.17
CA THR A 28 -1.35 -22.76 2.43
C THR A 28 -0.09 -23.00 3.27
N SER A 29 0.85 -22.04 3.27
CA SER A 29 2.07 -22.19 4.06
C SER A 29 1.77 -21.96 5.53
N THR A 30 1.59 -23.03 6.31
CA THR A 30 1.66 -23.02 7.78
C THR A 30 3.11 -23.03 8.29
N LYS A 31 4.08 -22.62 7.45
CA LYS A 31 5.49 -22.69 7.80
C LYS A 31 5.91 -21.43 8.56
N SER A 32 5.71 -21.44 9.88
CA SER A 32 6.42 -20.53 10.79
C SER A 32 7.92 -20.65 10.51
N SER A 33 8.52 -19.64 9.88
CA SER A 33 9.95 -19.61 9.64
C SER A 33 10.68 -19.36 10.97
N SER A 34 11.16 -20.44 11.59
CA SER A 34 11.89 -20.44 12.86
C SER A 34 13.36 -19.99 12.71
N GLY A 35 13.64 -19.03 11.81
CA GLY A 35 14.97 -18.52 11.53
C GLY A 35 14.99 -17.01 11.51
N SER A 36 15.98 -16.39 12.16
CA SER A 36 16.19 -14.94 12.23
C SER A 36 16.57 -14.28 10.90
N SER A 37 16.51 -15.01 9.78
CA SER A 37 16.89 -14.54 8.45
C SER A 37 15.68 -14.53 7.52
N TYR A 38 15.33 -13.33 7.09
CA TYR A 38 14.15 -13.02 6.30
C TYR A 38 14.55 -13.00 4.81
N GLY A 39 14.05 -13.95 4.02
CA GLY A 39 14.30 -13.98 2.58
C GLY A 39 13.28 -13.19 1.78
N PRO A 40 13.62 -12.67 0.59
CA PRO A 40 12.61 -12.36 -0.43
C PRO A 40 11.98 -13.66 -0.95
N ALA A 41 10.70 -13.61 -1.32
CA ALA A 41 9.99 -14.72 -1.93
C ALA A 41 9.33 -14.30 -3.25
N THR A 42 9.33 -15.19 -4.23
CA THR A 42 8.57 -15.06 -5.47
C THR A 42 7.67 -16.27 -5.65
N LEU A 43 6.37 -16.02 -5.87
CA LEU A 43 5.36 -17.03 -6.15
C LEU A 43 4.84 -16.81 -7.58
N SER A 44 5.02 -17.83 -8.43
CA SER A 44 4.80 -17.69 -9.87
C SER A 44 3.49 -18.31 -10.36
N SER A 45 2.70 -18.99 -9.52
CA SER A 45 1.47 -19.65 -9.97
C SER A 45 0.32 -19.65 -8.95
N GLY A 46 -0.81 -19.11 -9.41
CA GLY A 46 -2.14 -19.28 -8.81
C GLY A 46 -2.44 -18.37 -7.63
N ASP A 47 -3.71 -18.37 -7.24
CA ASP A 47 -4.16 -17.60 -6.08
C ASP A 47 -3.47 -18.11 -4.81
N THR A 48 -2.94 -17.18 -4.05
CA THR A 48 -2.11 -17.46 -2.88
C THR A 48 -2.76 -16.92 -1.62
N SER A 49 -2.79 -17.72 -0.55
CA SER A 49 -3.13 -17.26 0.79
C SER A 49 -1.98 -17.52 1.76
N LEU A 50 -1.46 -16.46 2.38
CA LEU A 50 -0.39 -16.52 3.38
C LEU A 50 -0.88 -15.89 4.69
N SER A 51 -0.44 -16.44 5.83
CA SER A 51 -0.82 -15.90 7.13
C SER A 51 0.25 -16.06 8.20
N ASN A 52 0.20 -15.20 9.23
CA ASN A 52 0.99 -15.30 10.46
C ASN A 52 2.51 -15.40 10.22
N ASP A 53 3.02 -14.65 9.25
CA ASP A 53 4.44 -14.71 8.88
C ASP A 53 4.98 -13.34 8.42
N LYS A 54 6.27 -13.30 8.14
CA LYS A 54 7.03 -12.09 7.88
C LYS A 54 8.07 -12.31 6.80
N LEU A 55 8.09 -11.44 5.78
CA LEU A 55 9.02 -11.52 4.66
C LEU A 55 9.77 -10.20 4.46
N THR A 56 10.98 -10.31 3.91
CA THR A 56 11.76 -9.15 3.50
C THR A 56 11.10 -8.45 2.31
N ALA A 57 10.70 -9.23 1.31
CA ALA A 57 9.94 -8.81 0.15
C ALA A 57 9.11 -9.98 -0.38
N LEU A 58 8.01 -9.68 -1.08
CA LEU A 58 7.15 -10.68 -1.71
C LEU A 58 6.73 -10.21 -3.10
N THR A 59 6.87 -11.09 -4.09
CA THR A 59 6.35 -10.91 -5.44
C THR A 59 5.40 -12.05 -5.79
N ILE A 60 4.19 -11.74 -6.22
CA ILE A 60 3.22 -12.67 -6.80
C ILE A 60 3.13 -12.36 -8.30
N GLU A 61 3.74 -13.21 -9.13
CA GLU A 61 3.83 -12.98 -10.58
C GLU A 61 2.54 -13.34 -11.33
N SER A 62 1.70 -14.21 -10.75
CA SER A 62 0.38 -14.53 -11.29
C SER A 62 -0.59 -14.92 -10.17
N GLY A 63 -1.87 -14.59 -10.37
CA GLY A 63 -2.95 -14.86 -9.40
C GLY A 63 -3.12 -13.77 -8.36
N ASP A 64 -4.16 -13.95 -7.55
CA ASP A 64 -4.52 -13.04 -6.47
C ASP A 64 -3.77 -13.39 -5.18
N LEU A 65 -3.63 -12.42 -4.28
CA LEU A 65 -3.00 -12.60 -2.99
C LEU A 65 -3.95 -12.27 -1.85
N THR A 66 -4.10 -13.21 -0.91
CA THR A 66 -4.70 -12.97 0.40
C THR A 66 -3.63 -13.03 1.49
N LEU A 67 -3.41 -11.94 2.20
CA LEU A 67 -2.53 -11.85 3.37
C LEU A 67 -3.34 -11.65 4.65
N ASN A 68 -3.02 -12.39 5.71
CA ASN A 68 -3.63 -12.23 7.03
C ASN A 68 -2.57 -12.25 8.13
N ASP A 69 -2.54 -11.24 9.00
CA ASP A 69 -1.51 -11.07 10.05
C ASP A 69 -0.08 -11.27 9.51
N PHE A 70 0.27 -10.45 8.52
CA PHE A 70 1.52 -10.58 7.78
C PHE A 70 2.38 -9.31 7.89
N ALA A 71 3.70 -9.46 7.88
CA ALA A 71 4.63 -8.32 7.82
C ALA A 71 5.54 -8.38 6.59
N ILE A 72 5.62 -7.28 5.83
CA ILE A 72 6.54 -7.17 4.68
C ILE A 72 7.43 -5.96 4.87
N GLN A 73 8.75 -6.15 4.86
CA GLN A 73 9.70 -5.11 5.25
C GLN A 73 9.98 -4.08 4.15
N TYR A 74 10.21 -4.51 2.90
CA TYR A 74 10.74 -3.63 1.84
C TYR A 74 9.89 -3.50 0.60
N LYS A 75 9.25 -4.57 0.12
CA LYS A 75 8.43 -4.50 -1.10
C LYS A 75 7.38 -5.60 -1.15
N LEU A 76 6.16 -5.22 -1.52
CA LEU A 76 5.11 -6.14 -1.98
C LEU A 76 4.79 -5.80 -3.44
N SER A 77 4.79 -6.81 -4.31
CA SER A 77 4.34 -6.70 -5.70
C SER A 77 3.36 -7.82 -5.99
N VAL A 78 2.15 -7.49 -6.42
CA VAL A 78 1.10 -8.46 -6.78
C VAL A 78 0.61 -8.14 -8.18
N TYR A 79 0.60 -9.11 -9.09
CA TYR A 79 0.08 -8.89 -10.44
C TYR A 79 -1.45 -8.95 -10.50
N GLY A 80 -2.09 -9.80 -9.70
CA GLY A 80 -3.55 -9.86 -9.54
C GLY A 80 -4.08 -8.93 -8.45
N ASP A 81 -5.21 -9.31 -7.87
CA ASP A 81 -5.86 -8.59 -6.77
C ASP A 81 -5.18 -8.85 -5.42
N LEU A 82 -5.27 -7.89 -4.50
CA LEU A 82 -4.76 -8.00 -3.15
C LEU A 82 -5.90 -7.89 -2.12
N THR A 83 -6.10 -8.95 -1.33
CA THR A 83 -6.81 -8.87 -0.06
C THR A 83 -5.80 -8.91 1.08
N VAL A 84 -5.80 -7.91 1.95
CA VAL A 84 -4.86 -7.82 3.07
C VAL A 84 -5.58 -7.47 4.37
N THR A 85 -5.35 -8.28 5.41
CA THR A 85 -6.02 -8.15 6.71
C THR A 85 -5.00 -8.16 7.84
N ASP A 86 -5.17 -7.27 8.82
CA ASP A 86 -4.37 -7.21 10.06
C ASP A 86 -2.85 -7.16 9.85
N SER A 87 -2.39 -6.58 8.73
CA SER A 87 -1.00 -6.70 8.28
C SER A 87 -0.20 -5.39 8.40
N LYS A 88 1.13 -5.49 8.29
CA LYS A 88 2.07 -4.35 8.31
C LYS A 88 2.99 -4.38 7.09
N LEU A 89 2.71 -3.52 6.11
CA LEU A 89 3.50 -3.37 4.89
C LEU A 89 4.39 -2.14 5.02
N ARG A 90 5.67 -2.36 5.36
CA ARG A 90 6.65 -1.30 5.60
C ARG A 90 7.33 -0.81 4.32
N GLY A 91 7.19 -1.57 3.24
CA GLY A 91 7.72 -1.29 1.92
C GLY A 91 6.71 -0.67 0.97
N VAL A 92 7.18 -0.30 -0.22
CA VAL A 92 6.31 0.09 -1.33
C VAL A 92 5.44 -1.10 -1.71
N THR A 93 4.15 -0.84 -1.93
CA THR A 93 3.18 -1.85 -2.36
C THR A 93 2.69 -1.52 -3.76
N GLN A 94 2.76 -2.50 -4.67
CA GLN A 94 2.29 -2.38 -6.04
C GLN A 94 1.34 -3.53 -6.33
N VAL A 95 0.15 -3.23 -6.85
CA VAL A 95 -0.91 -4.21 -7.14
C VAL A 95 -1.43 -3.97 -8.55
N GLY A 96 -1.38 -5.00 -9.39
CA GLY A 96 -1.83 -4.96 -10.79
C GLY A 96 -3.34 -5.09 -10.96
N GLY A 97 -4.04 -5.59 -9.93
CA GLY A 97 -5.49 -5.61 -9.82
C GLY A 97 -6.03 -4.60 -8.80
N GLY A 98 -7.20 -4.91 -8.24
CA GLY A 98 -7.82 -4.17 -7.14
C GLY A 98 -7.26 -4.53 -5.76
N MET A 99 -7.62 -3.74 -4.76
CA MET A 99 -7.18 -3.95 -3.38
C MET A 99 -8.35 -3.86 -2.39
N LEU A 100 -8.50 -4.90 -1.56
CA LEU A 100 -9.30 -4.88 -0.34
C LEU A 100 -8.36 -4.91 0.86
N SER A 101 -8.37 -3.83 1.66
CA SER A 101 -7.54 -3.71 2.86
C SER A 101 -8.40 -3.62 4.11
N ASN A 102 -8.16 -4.48 5.08
CA ASN A 102 -8.84 -4.51 6.37
C ASN A 102 -7.81 -4.35 7.49
N ASN A 103 -7.96 -3.33 8.34
CA ASN A 103 -7.10 -3.09 9.51
C ASN A 103 -5.58 -3.24 9.25
N THR A 104 -5.12 -2.73 8.12
CA THR A 104 -3.73 -2.91 7.66
C THR A 104 -2.98 -1.57 7.65
N ASN A 105 -1.68 -1.62 7.93
CA ASN A 105 -0.81 -0.44 7.93
C ASN A 105 0.16 -0.47 6.74
N PHE A 106 0.08 0.55 5.89
CA PHE A 106 1.01 0.80 4.78
C PHE A 106 1.89 1.99 5.13
N TYR A 107 3.19 1.77 5.30
CA TYR A 107 4.12 2.83 5.74
C TYR A 107 4.80 3.56 4.58
N GLN A 108 4.64 3.09 3.35
CA GLN A 108 5.15 3.71 2.12
C GLN A 108 4.03 3.84 1.09
N SER A 109 4.33 4.52 -0.01
CA SER A 109 3.34 4.75 -1.07
C SER A 109 2.83 3.44 -1.66
N CYS A 110 1.56 3.45 -2.05
CA CYS A 110 0.87 2.32 -2.70
C CYS A 110 0.45 2.72 -4.12
N GLY A 111 0.67 1.83 -5.08
CA GLY A 111 0.18 1.95 -6.45
C GLY A 111 -0.73 0.78 -6.80
N ILE A 112 -2.01 1.04 -7.09
CA ILE A 112 -3.03 0.02 -7.31
C ILE A 112 -3.69 0.24 -8.67
N LEU A 113 -3.57 -0.68 -9.62
CA LEU A 113 -4.13 -0.44 -10.95
C LEU A 113 -5.66 -0.61 -11.02
N GLY A 114 -6.27 -1.25 -10.02
CA GLY A 114 -7.72 -1.46 -9.91
C GLY A 114 -8.41 -0.59 -8.86
N ASN A 115 -9.64 -0.99 -8.52
CA ASN A 115 -10.45 -0.35 -7.48
C ASN A 115 -9.87 -0.62 -6.09
N VAL A 116 -10.11 0.30 -5.15
CA VAL A 116 -9.61 0.17 -3.78
C VAL A 116 -10.75 0.26 -2.77
N VAL A 117 -10.81 -0.68 -1.85
CA VAL A 117 -11.66 -0.62 -0.66
C VAL A 117 -10.77 -0.74 0.57
N SER A 118 -10.91 0.20 1.49
CA SER A 118 -10.10 0.28 2.69
C SER A 118 -10.99 0.40 3.93
N ASN A 119 -10.97 -0.62 4.78
CA ASN A 119 -11.74 -0.69 6.01
C ASN A 119 -10.79 -0.59 7.22
N GLY A 120 -10.79 0.55 7.91
CA GLY A 120 -9.98 0.79 9.10
C GLY A 120 -8.47 0.68 8.89
N SER A 121 -7.98 0.94 7.67
CA SER A 121 -6.55 0.82 7.36
C SER A 121 -5.85 2.18 7.37
N TYR A 122 -4.53 2.17 7.53
CA TYR A 122 -3.70 3.37 7.62
C TYR A 122 -2.67 3.41 6.49
N PHE A 123 -2.62 4.54 5.77
CA PHE A 123 -1.62 4.84 4.74
C PHE A 123 -0.80 6.04 5.20
N ALA A 124 0.49 5.83 5.45
CA ALA A 124 1.39 6.86 5.95
C ALA A 124 1.92 7.82 4.86
N LYS A 125 1.60 7.52 3.59
CA LYS A 125 2.10 8.15 2.37
C LYS A 125 1.02 8.10 1.28
N ASP A 126 1.41 8.47 0.06
CA ASP A 126 0.53 8.59 -1.08
C ASP A 126 -0.11 7.24 -1.48
N LEU A 127 -1.36 7.32 -1.94
CA LEU A 127 -2.10 6.25 -2.56
C LEU A 127 -2.43 6.66 -4.00
N GLU A 128 -1.80 6.00 -4.96
CA GLU A 128 -2.14 6.10 -6.37
C GLU A 128 -3.03 4.93 -6.77
N PHE A 129 -4.10 5.21 -7.52
CA PHE A 129 -4.94 4.17 -8.10
C PHE A 129 -5.43 4.49 -9.51
N ALA A 130 -5.66 3.45 -10.32
CA ALA A 130 -6.19 3.57 -11.69
C ALA A 130 -7.58 2.93 -11.88
N GLY A 131 -8.19 2.43 -10.80
CA GLY A 131 -9.59 2.01 -10.79
C GLY A 131 -10.58 3.18 -10.85
N ASN A 132 -11.86 2.83 -10.99
CA ASN A 132 -12.96 3.81 -11.04
C ASN A 132 -13.53 4.13 -9.65
N THR A 133 -13.17 3.34 -8.62
CA THR A 133 -13.64 3.56 -7.26
C THR A 133 -12.53 3.45 -6.23
N LEU A 134 -12.59 4.34 -5.24
CA LEU A 134 -11.85 4.26 -3.99
C LEU A 134 -12.83 4.49 -2.83
N GLU A 135 -12.89 3.56 -1.89
CA GLU A 135 -13.71 3.67 -0.69
C GLU A 135 -12.84 3.62 0.57
N LEU A 136 -12.87 4.69 1.36
CA LEU A 136 -12.27 4.73 2.69
C LEU A 136 -13.39 4.64 3.72
N ASN A 137 -13.42 3.55 4.47
CA ASN A 137 -14.45 3.20 5.42
C ASN A 137 -13.86 2.93 6.82
N GLN A 138 -14.73 2.93 7.84
CA GLN A 138 -14.41 2.42 9.18
C GLN A 138 -13.15 3.05 9.81
N LYS A 139 -13.01 4.38 9.75
CA LYS A 139 -11.85 5.11 10.28
C LYS A 139 -10.54 4.84 9.55
N SER A 140 -10.62 4.48 8.27
CA SER A 140 -9.45 4.48 7.40
C SER A 140 -8.81 5.87 7.36
N LYS A 141 -7.48 5.89 7.26
CA LYS A 141 -6.69 7.12 7.37
C LYS A 141 -5.59 7.18 6.33
N ILE A 142 -5.52 8.26 5.57
CA ILE A 142 -4.43 8.56 4.64
C ILE A 142 -3.71 9.83 5.10
N VAL A 143 -2.38 9.77 5.21
CA VAL A 143 -1.49 10.90 5.51
C VAL A 143 -0.51 11.08 4.35
N GLY A 144 -1.09 11.44 3.21
CA GLY A 144 -0.47 11.55 1.90
C GLY A 144 -1.54 11.95 0.89
N ASN A 145 -1.14 12.07 -0.36
CA ASN A 145 -2.06 12.41 -1.44
C ASN A 145 -2.81 11.17 -1.92
N ILE A 146 -4.03 11.38 -2.40
CA ILE A 146 -4.76 10.41 -3.21
C ILE A 146 -4.63 10.87 -4.66
N ILE A 147 -4.14 9.99 -5.53
CA ILE A 147 -3.91 10.29 -6.94
C ILE A 147 -4.70 9.26 -7.76
N SER A 148 -5.71 9.73 -8.49
CA SER A 148 -6.41 8.90 -9.48
C SER A 148 -5.80 9.14 -10.86
N SER A 149 -5.19 8.10 -11.43
CA SER A 149 -4.65 8.09 -12.80
C SER A 149 -5.64 7.54 -13.83
N ALA A 150 -6.86 7.20 -13.42
CA ALA A 150 -7.93 6.74 -14.30
C ALA A 150 -8.35 7.83 -15.31
N THR A 151 -8.47 7.41 -16.57
CA THR A 151 -8.95 8.28 -17.66
C THR A 151 -10.49 8.34 -17.73
N GLN A 152 -11.18 7.44 -17.02
CA GLN A 152 -12.63 7.42 -16.88
C GLN A 152 -13.07 8.19 -15.61
N PRO A 153 -14.35 8.61 -15.50
CA PRO A 153 -14.85 9.24 -14.28
C PRO A 153 -14.69 8.33 -13.05
N VAL A 154 -14.18 8.90 -11.96
CA VAL A 154 -13.90 8.18 -10.72
C VAL A 154 -14.77 8.67 -9.57
N THR A 155 -15.16 7.76 -8.69
CA THR A 155 -15.77 8.11 -7.40
C THR A 155 -14.84 7.76 -6.25
N VAL A 156 -14.48 8.77 -5.44
CA VAL A 156 -13.78 8.58 -4.16
C VAL A 156 -14.79 8.83 -3.04
N THR A 157 -14.99 7.84 -2.18
CA THR A 157 -15.87 7.97 -1.00
C THR A 157 -15.04 7.98 0.28
N ILE A 158 -15.23 9.02 1.09
CA ILE A 158 -14.64 9.20 2.41
C ILE A 158 -15.75 9.03 3.45
N ASP A 159 -15.93 7.81 3.94
CA ASP A 159 -16.96 7.42 4.91
C ASP A 159 -16.34 7.19 6.29
N ASN A 160 -16.65 8.06 7.25
CA ASN A 160 -16.13 7.98 8.63
C ASN A 160 -14.61 7.77 8.65
N SER A 161 -13.90 8.48 7.76
CA SER A 161 -12.48 8.27 7.44
C SER A 161 -11.78 9.61 7.25
N TYR A 162 -10.45 9.62 7.28
CA TYR A 162 -9.66 10.85 7.32
C TYR A 162 -8.58 10.88 6.25
N VAL A 163 -8.49 11.98 5.50
CA VAL A 163 -7.40 12.24 4.55
C VAL A 163 -6.68 13.52 4.94
N LYS A 164 -5.35 13.46 5.06
CA LYS A 164 -4.47 14.63 5.17
C LYS A 164 -3.49 14.62 4.01
N GLY A 165 -3.81 15.45 3.02
CA GLY A 165 -3.15 15.52 1.72
C GLY A 165 -4.17 15.86 0.65
N ASN A 166 -3.69 16.11 -0.56
CA ASN A 166 -4.54 16.48 -1.69
C ASN A 166 -5.19 15.24 -2.31
N ILE A 167 -6.33 15.44 -2.97
CA ILE A 167 -7.00 14.42 -3.78
C ILE A 167 -7.04 14.94 -5.22
N GLY A 168 -6.28 14.32 -6.12
CA GLY A 168 -6.16 14.74 -7.51
C GLY A 168 -6.65 13.71 -8.50
N PHE A 169 -7.28 14.18 -9.58
CA PHE A 169 -7.84 13.34 -10.64
C PHE A 169 -7.34 13.75 -12.02
N VAL A 170 -7.09 12.75 -12.87
CA VAL A 170 -6.86 12.95 -14.30
C VAL A 170 -8.17 13.33 -15.01
N ASN A 171 -9.29 12.66 -14.69
CA ASN A 171 -10.60 12.94 -15.29
C ASN A 171 -11.39 13.96 -14.45
N SER A 172 -11.79 15.08 -15.06
CA SER A 172 -12.50 16.19 -14.41
C SER A 172 -13.97 15.91 -14.02
N ASN A 173 -14.56 14.83 -14.54
CA ASN A 173 -15.94 14.42 -14.20
C ASN A 173 -15.98 13.51 -12.96
N SER A 174 -14.87 13.40 -12.24
CA SER A 174 -14.78 12.62 -11.01
C SER A 174 -15.49 13.30 -9.85
N VAL A 175 -15.86 12.51 -8.84
CA VAL A 175 -16.59 12.97 -7.66
C VAL A 175 -15.89 12.50 -6.39
N VAL A 176 -15.78 13.40 -5.41
CA VAL A 176 -15.43 13.06 -4.03
C VAL A 176 -16.68 13.19 -3.17
N ILE A 177 -17.10 12.09 -2.55
CA ILE A 177 -18.22 12.02 -1.63
C ILE A 177 -17.67 11.96 -0.20
N ILE A 178 -18.01 12.91 0.65
CA ILE A 178 -17.60 12.92 2.06
C ILE A 178 -18.85 12.72 2.92
N LYS A 179 -18.89 11.66 3.73
CA LYS A 179 -20.09 11.29 4.50
C LYS A 179 -19.75 10.68 5.86
N ASN A 180 -20.75 10.61 6.74
CA ASN A 180 -20.66 9.94 8.03
C ASN A 180 -19.43 10.33 8.87
N LYS A 181 -19.13 11.63 8.99
CA LYS A 181 -17.93 12.16 9.67
C LYS A 181 -16.61 11.87 8.94
N GLY A 182 -16.67 11.60 7.63
CA GLY A 182 -15.51 11.70 6.76
C GLY A 182 -14.91 13.10 6.81
N TYR A 183 -13.59 13.20 6.64
CA TYR A 183 -12.90 14.48 6.70
C TYR A 183 -11.68 14.52 5.78
N VAL A 184 -11.52 15.62 5.04
CA VAL A 184 -10.39 15.86 4.14
C VAL A 184 -9.72 17.18 4.50
N LYS A 185 -8.42 17.10 4.82
CA LYS A 185 -7.53 18.24 5.02
C LYS A 185 -6.50 18.30 3.89
N GLY A 186 -6.83 19.09 2.88
CA GLY A 186 -6.03 19.30 1.67
C GLY A 186 -6.95 19.76 0.54
N GLN A 187 -6.39 19.90 -0.66
CA GLN A 187 -7.12 20.37 -1.84
C GLN A 187 -7.74 19.19 -2.59
N ILE A 188 -8.95 19.37 -3.13
CA ILE A 188 -9.56 18.46 -4.11
C ILE A 188 -9.43 19.10 -5.50
N ILE A 189 -8.74 18.43 -6.42
CA ILE A 189 -8.32 18.96 -7.72
C ILE A 189 -8.97 18.14 -8.83
N ASN A 190 -9.67 18.80 -9.76
CA ASN A 190 -10.36 18.18 -10.91
C ASN A 190 -11.46 17.19 -10.52
N ALA A 191 -12.24 17.50 -9.49
CA ALA A 191 -13.44 16.73 -9.14
C ALA A 191 -14.53 17.63 -8.56
N LYS A 192 -15.77 17.17 -8.65
CA LYS A 192 -16.90 17.70 -7.88
C LYS A 192 -16.82 17.18 -6.44
N VAL A 193 -17.13 18.03 -5.47
CA VAL A 193 -17.25 17.64 -4.06
C VAL A 193 -18.72 17.53 -3.67
N GLU A 194 -19.09 16.43 -3.02
CA GLU A 194 -20.39 16.21 -2.40
C GLU A 194 -20.18 15.96 -0.90
N ASP A 195 -20.31 17.01 -0.10
CA ASP A 195 -20.22 16.93 1.36
C ASP A 195 -21.60 16.67 1.97
N LEU A 196 -21.76 15.50 2.59
CA LEU A 196 -22.99 15.02 3.22
C LEU A 196 -22.90 15.02 4.75
N THR A 197 -21.93 15.73 5.35
CA THR A 197 -21.75 15.79 6.81
C THR A 197 -22.33 17.05 7.46
N GLY A 198 -22.71 18.07 6.68
CA GLY A 198 -23.29 19.31 7.17
C GLY A 198 -22.41 20.56 7.05
N GLY A 199 -21.21 20.47 6.45
CA GLY A 199 -20.46 21.64 5.96
C GLY A 199 -19.05 21.83 6.51
N ASP A 200 -18.62 21.08 7.53
CA ASP A 200 -17.32 21.25 8.20
C ASP A 200 -16.28 20.18 7.81
N SER A 201 -16.62 19.28 6.88
CA SER A 201 -15.81 18.09 6.58
C SER A 201 -14.74 18.29 5.53
N TYR A 202 -14.77 19.42 4.82
CA TYR A 202 -13.78 19.81 3.82
C TYR A 202 -13.24 21.21 4.12
N GLY A 203 -11.93 21.28 4.42
CA GLY A 203 -11.28 22.52 4.86
C GLY A 203 -10.93 23.53 3.75
N GLY A 204 -11.08 23.17 2.46
CA GLY A 204 -10.76 24.06 1.34
C GLY A 204 -9.33 24.62 1.30
N ASP A 205 -9.11 25.59 0.40
CA ASP A 205 -7.82 26.29 0.17
C ASP A 205 -7.56 27.47 1.13
N ASP A 206 -8.57 27.90 1.89
CA ASP A 206 -8.54 29.16 2.63
C ASP A 206 -8.19 28.94 4.11
N ASP A 207 -7.00 29.43 4.50
CA ASP A 207 -6.48 29.69 5.86
C ASP A 207 -7.09 28.90 7.04
N PHE A 208 -6.54 27.72 7.30
CA PHE A 208 -6.83 26.93 8.50
C PHE A 208 -6.09 27.49 9.73
N LYS A 209 -6.82 28.01 10.72
CA LYS A 209 -6.28 28.32 12.05
C LYS A 209 -5.98 27.04 12.84
N GLU A 210 -4.71 26.84 13.16
CA GLU A 210 -4.11 25.62 13.72
C GLU A 210 -4.44 25.36 15.21
N ASN A 211 -5.70 25.40 15.65
CA ASN A 211 -6.00 25.27 17.09
C ASN A 211 -7.14 24.33 17.54
N GLU A 212 -7.76 23.53 16.68
CA GLU A 212 -8.91 22.68 17.11
C GLU A 212 -8.76 21.18 16.87
N LEU A 213 -7.55 20.62 16.99
CA LEU A 213 -7.38 19.16 17.07
C LEU A 213 -6.37 18.79 18.15
N LYS A 214 -6.72 19.08 19.40
CA LYS A 214 -6.22 18.37 20.58
C LYS A 214 -7.42 17.89 21.37
N GLU A 215 -7.89 16.69 21.09
CA GLU A 215 -8.50 15.74 22.02
C GLU A 215 -8.72 14.38 21.32
#